data_AF-T1HRG4-F1
#
_entry.id   AF-T1HRG4-F1
#
_cell.length_a   1.000
_cell.length_b   1.000
_cell.length_c   1.000
_cell.angle_alpha   90.00
_cell.angle_beta   90.00
_cell.angle_gamma   90.00
#
_symmetry.space_group_name_H-M   'P 1'
#
loop_
_entity.id
_entity.type
_entity.pdbx_description
1 polymer ?
#
loop_
_entity_poly.entity_id
_entity_poly.type
_entity_poly.pdbx_seq_one_letter_code
_entity_poly.pdbx_strand_id
1 'polypeptide(L)'
;MSNPALVRPPQVLHSTVHYLFNHILCDESHKFSVIYGFLDDRLKSVKQDLFLQQPPSELCFPILEPIVRFYAYSAYRLGSEVSRHFDSKLNHNQLLESLKWLLREYSAVSHVSETRLEMECLYLVLNLGDPQALMRSLVLSKQIRQPLLQHCERLSLAWFLDNYVRVLKEVLKLPLLHFAVFCVYQLPNVRRFALTVLNTAYSSKNLTVPLSVLTLQLLYNSEAEASAECKKLGIQVVDGDVKAVHFNKTTACHCDSLSHTPVGFLRV
;
A
#
# COMPACT_ATOMS: atom_id res chain seq x y z
N MET A 1 -8.42 2.34 37.36
CA MET A 1 -7.52 3.47 37.07
C MET A 1 -6.10 2.92 37.04
N SER A 2 -5.40 3.06 35.91
CA SER A 2 -4.04 2.55 35.72
C SER A 2 -3.05 3.32 36.59
N ASN A 3 -2.10 2.65 37.26
CA ASN A 3 -1.06 3.31 38.05
C ASN A 3 -0.17 4.17 37.10
N PRO A 4 -0.07 5.50 37.29
CA PRO A 4 0.72 6.38 36.43
C PRO A 4 2.20 5.97 36.30
N ALA A 5 2.75 5.28 37.31
CA ALA A 5 4.13 4.78 37.28
C ALA A 5 4.36 3.63 36.28
N LEU A 6 3.29 3.02 35.76
CA LEU A 6 3.37 1.87 34.83
C LEU A 6 3.28 2.27 33.36
N VAL A 7 3.12 3.56 33.04
CA VAL A 7 2.99 4.06 31.66
C VAL A 7 4.15 4.99 31.32
N ARG A 8 4.86 4.71 30.22
CA ARG A 8 6.04 5.52 29.82
C ARG A 8 5.62 6.90 29.32
N PRO A 9 6.19 8.02 29.81
CA PRO A 9 5.84 9.36 29.35
C PRO A 9 6.19 9.61 27.87
N PRO A 10 5.58 10.60 27.18
CA PRO A 10 5.73 10.79 25.74
C PRO A 10 7.18 10.97 25.29
N GLN A 11 8.01 11.65 26.09
CA GLN A 11 9.43 11.81 25.80
C GLN A 11 10.16 10.46 25.80
N VAL A 12 9.84 9.56 26.73
CA VAL A 12 10.41 8.20 26.79
C VAL A 12 9.90 7.34 25.64
N LEU A 13 8.63 7.50 25.24
CA LEU A 13 8.07 6.82 24.07
C LEU A 13 8.79 7.25 22.78
N HIS A 14 9.02 8.55 22.61
CA HIS A 14 9.79 9.07 21.48
C HIS A 14 11.23 8.53 21.48
N SER A 15 11.94 8.55 22.61
CA SER A 15 13.27 7.95 22.72
C SER A 15 13.28 6.45 22.44
N THR A 16 12.22 5.73 22.86
CA THR A 16 12.06 4.30 22.58
C THR A 16 11.93 4.06 21.08
N VAL A 17 11.05 4.79 20.41
CA VAL A 17 10.84 4.68 18.95
C VAL A 17 12.12 5.02 18.19
N HIS A 18 12.81 6.07 18.60
CA HIS A 18 14.10 6.44 18.05
C HIS A 18 15.12 5.31 18.19
N TYR A 19 15.21 4.67 19.37
CA TYR A 19 16.10 3.55 19.59
C TYR A 19 15.73 2.34 18.71
N LEU A 20 14.45 1.99 18.65
CA LEU A 20 13.95 0.87 17.85
C LEU A 20 14.32 1.03 16.36
N PHE A 21 14.17 2.24 15.80
CA PHE A 21 14.45 2.46 14.38
C PHE A 21 15.91 2.72 14.03
N ASN A 22 16.73 3.24 14.95
CA ASN A 22 18.14 3.52 14.67
C ASN A 22 19.09 2.39 15.07
N HIS A 23 18.68 1.50 15.98
CA HIS A 23 19.53 0.41 16.45
C HIS A 23 18.97 -0.98 16.14
N ILE A 24 17.67 -1.21 16.27
CA ILE A 24 17.09 -2.55 16.08
C ILE A 24 16.71 -2.79 14.62
N LEU A 25 16.09 -1.82 13.95
CA LEU A 25 15.72 -1.95 12.54
C LEU A 25 16.95 -2.12 11.62
N CYS A 26 18.08 -1.51 12.00
CA CYS A 26 19.34 -1.54 11.27
C CYS A 26 20.21 -2.78 11.60
N ASP A 27 19.75 -3.69 12.46
CA ASP A 27 20.50 -4.90 12.78
C ASP A 27 20.44 -5.91 11.62
N GLU A 28 21.56 -6.10 10.93
CA GLU A 28 21.66 -7.07 9.82
C GLU A 28 21.91 -8.51 10.30
N SER A 29 22.11 -8.72 11.60
CA SER A 29 22.38 -10.05 12.18
C SER A 29 21.16 -10.99 12.12
N HIS A 30 19.96 -10.42 11.92
CA HIS A 30 18.70 -11.15 11.94
C HIS A 30 17.92 -10.97 10.64
N LYS A 31 17.13 -11.98 10.26
CA LYS A 31 16.16 -11.85 9.16
C LYS A 31 15.18 -10.73 9.47
N PHE A 32 14.83 -9.93 8.46
CA PHE A 32 13.89 -8.81 8.65
C PHE A 32 12.54 -9.25 9.22
N SER A 33 12.04 -10.43 8.88
CA SER A 33 10.78 -10.94 9.45
C SER A 33 10.84 -11.16 10.97
N VAL A 34 12.00 -11.50 11.52
CA VAL A 34 12.21 -11.61 12.98
C VAL A 34 12.26 -10.23 13.62
N ILE A 35 13.00 -9.31 13.02
CA ILE A 35 13.09 -7.91 13.45
C ILE A 35 11.70 -7.28 13.43
N TYR A 36 10.94 -7.50 12.36
CA TYR A 36 9.55 -7.06 12.23
C TYR A 36 8.70 -7.55 13.39
N GLY A 37 8.74 -8.85 13.71
CA GLY A 37 7.94 -9.41 14.80
C GLY A 37 8.25 -8.77 16.16
N PHE A 38 9.53 -8.50 16.42
CA PHE A 38 9.94 -7.77 17.63
C PHE A 38 9.48 -6.31 17.62
N LEU A 39 9.68 -5.61 16.50
CA LEU A 39 9.29 -4.20 16.36
C LEU A 39 7.77 -4.03 16.46
N ASP A 40 6.98 -4.84 15.79
CA ASP A 40 5.50 -4.82 15.84
C ASP A 40 4.99 -4.92 17.28
N ASP A 41 5.50 -5.87 18.07
CA ASP A 41 5.15 -6.02 19.49
C ASP A 41 5.50 -4.77 20.33
N ARG A 42 6.73 -4.27 20.16
CA ARG A 42 7.21 -3.09 20.90
C ARG A 42 6.48 -1.81 20.49
N LEU A 43 6.18 -1.64 19.20
CA LEU A 43 5.46 -0.48 18.68
C LEU A 43 3.98 -0.50 19.08
N LYS A 44 3.34 -1.67 19.15
CA LYS A 44 1.99 -1.80 19.74
C LYS A 44 1.97 -1.38 21.21
N SER A 45 2.96 -1.81 21.99
CA SER A 45 3.11 -1.37 23.38
C SER A 45 3.35 0.14 23.50
N VAL A 46 4.17 0.74 22.63
CA VAL A 46 4.37 2.19 22.58
C VAL A 46 3.06 2.92 22.26
N LYS A 47 2.32 2.47 21.24
CA LYS A 47 1.01 3.04 20.87
C LYS A 47 0.01 2.93 22.00
N GLN A 48 0.00 1.82 22.74
CA GLN A 48 -0.88 1.60 23.89
C GLN A 48 -0.61 2.64 24.99
N ASP A 49 0.66 2.86 25.34
CA ASP A 49 1.03 3.86 26.34
C ASP A 49 0.71 5.28 25.87
N LEU A 50 0.94 5.58 24.59
CA LEU A 50 0.59 6.88 24.00
C LEU A 50 -0.93 7.13 24.06
N PHE A 51 -1.73 6.10 23.76
CA PHE A 51 -3.19 6.17 23.79
C PHE A 51 -3.73 6.39 25.20
N LEU A 52 -3.14 5.73 26.21
CA LEU A 52 -3.53 5.88 27.60
C LEU A 52 -3.25 7.29 28.15
N GLN A 53 -2.22 7.96 27.65
CA GLN A 53 -1.82 9.28 28.15
C GLN A 53 -2.49 10.45 27.45
N GLN A 54 -2.91 10.28 26.18
CA GLN A 54 -3.54 11.33 25.37
C GLN A 54 -2.78 12.67 25.43
N PRO A 55 -1.47 12.71 25.12
CA PRO A 55 -0.72 13.96 25.16
C PRO A 55 -1.17 14.92 24.06
N PRO A 56 -0.73 16.19 24.11
CA PRO A 56 -0.92 17.14 23.00
C PRO A 56 -0.49 16.55 21.66
N SER A 57 -1.24 16.84 20.59
CA SER A 57 -1.07 16.25 19.26
C SER A 57 0.36 16.37 18.72
N GLU A 58 1.04 17.47 19.00
CA GLU A 58 2.42 17.75 18.58
C GLU A 58 3.42 16.75 19.14
N LEU A 59 3.17 16.18 20.33
CA LEU A 59 3.99 15.13 20.92
C LEU A 59 3.73 13.75 20.30
N CYS A 60 2.59 13.56 19.63
CA CYS A 60 2.25 12.31 18.95
C CYS A 60 2.99 12.16 17.62
N PHE A 61 3.24 13.25 16.88
CA PHE A 61 3.82 13.21 15.54
C PHE A 61 5.15 12.46 15.44
N PRO A 62 6.19 12.80 16.23
CA PRO A 62 7.50 12.12 16.11
C PRO A 62 7.48 10.65 16.53
N ILE A 63 6.40 10.21 17.20
CA ILE A 63 6.18 8.80 17.55
C ILE A 63 5.43 8.07 16.42
N LEU A 64 4.32 8.64 15.93
CA LEU A 64 3.44 7.97 14.99
C LEU A 64 3.96 7.99 13.54
N GLU A 65 4.59 9.08 13.10
CA GLU A 65 5.13 9.21 11.74
C GLU A 65 6.08 8.05 11.34
N PRO A 66 7.13 7.72 12.12
CA PRO A 66 8.01 6.60 11.75
C PRO A 66 7.32 5.23 11.89
N ILE A 67 6.33 5.09 12.78
CA ILE A 67 5.52 3.86 12.91
C ILE A 67 4.71 3.61 11.63
N VAL A 68 4.07 4.64 11.08
CA VAL A 68 3.35 4.54 9.80
C VAL A 68 4.29 4.11 8.67
N ARG A 69 5.45 4.77 8.56
CA ARG A 69 6.46 4.42 7.53
C ARG A 69 6.96 2.99 7.68
N PHE A 70 7.17 2.52 8.91
CA PHE A 70 7.57 1.16 9.20
C PHE A 70 6.56 0.13 8.69
N TYR A 71 5.27 0.29 9.01
CA TYR A 71 4.26 -0.67 8.55
C TYR A 71 4.02 -0.60 7.03
N ALA A 72 4.13 0.60 6.43
CA ALA A 72 4.07 0.78 4.98
C ALA A 72 5.24 0.08 4.26
N TYR A 73 6.46 0.29 4.76
CA TYR A 73 7.64 -0.38 4.23
C TYR A 73 7.61 -1.90 4.44
N SER A 74 7.18 -2.35 5.62
CA SER A 74 7.09 -3.78 5.95
C SER A 74 6.10 -4.51 5.04
N ALA A 75 5.00 -3.86 4.66
CA ALA A 75 4.04 -4.39 3.70
C ALA A 75 4.71 -4.72 2.35
N TYR A 76 5.57 -3.83 1.86
CA TYR A 76 6.34 -4.04 0.65
C TYR A 76 7.43 -5.10 0.86
N ARG A 77 8.23 -4.98 1.92
CA ARG A 77 9.38 -5.86 2.11
C ARG A 77 9.01 -7.32 2.35
N LEU A 78 7.91 -7.57 3.07
CA LEU A 78 7.47 -8.93 3.47
C LEU A 78 6.24 -9.42 2.72
N GLY A 79 5.61 -8.59 1.87
CA GLY A 79 4.32 -8.91 1.24
C GLY A 79 4.31 -10.15 0.35
N SER A 80 5.48 -10.65 -0.06
CA SER A 80 5.65 -11.86 -0.85
C SER A 80 6.25 -13.04 -0.08
N GLU A 81 6.62 -12.86 1.20
CA GLU A 81 7.28 -13.88 2.01
C GLU A 81 6.27 -14.64 2.88
N VAL A 82 6.33 -15.98 2.86
CA VAL A 82 5.62 -16.79 3.86
C VAL A 82 6.45 -16.78 5.15
N SER A 83 5.94 -16.13 6.20
CA SER A 83 6.64 -15.97 7.47
C SER A 83 5.69 -16.16 8.65
N ARG A 84 6.15 -16.89 9.68
CA ARG A 84 5.39 -17.02 10.95
C ARG A 84 5.28 -15.72 11.73
N HIS A 85 6.14 -14.74 11.44
CA HIS A 85 6.20 -13.46 12.17
C HIS A 85 5.48 -12.33 11.43
N PHE A 86 4.98 -12.55 10.21
CA PHE A 86 4.34 -11.53 9.40
C PHE A 86 3.01 -12.03 8.85
N ASP A 87 1.97 -11.26 9.13
CA ASP A 87 0.65 -11.41 8.51
C ASP A 87 0.30 -10.10 7.80
N SER A 88 0.10 -10.17 6.49
CA SER A 88 -0.14 -8.99 5.65
C SER A 88 -1.40 -8.22 6.09
N LYS A 89 -2.45 -8.92 6.54
CA LYS A 89 -3.70 -8.32 6.97
C LYS A 89 -3.52 -7.62 8.33
N LEU A 90 -2.84 -8.26 9.28
CA LEU A 90 -2.53 -7.64 10.57
C LEU A 90 -1.63 -6.41 10.40
N ASN A 91 -0.62 -6.50 9.53
CA ASN A 91 0.23 -5.37 9.18
C ASN A 91 -0.57 -4.21 8.57
N HIS A 92 -1.46 -4.52 7.62
CA HIS A 92 -2.34 -3.53 7.00
C HIS A 92 -3.25 -2.84 8.02
N ASN A 93 -3.80 -3.59 8.97
CA ASN A 93 -4.61 -3.03 10.06
C ASN A 93 -3.78 -2.08 10.92
N GLN A 94 -2.56 -2.46 11.31
CA GLN A 94 -1.66 -1.59 12.07
C GLN A 94 -1.28 -0.32 11.31
N LEU A 95 -1.02 -0.44 10.00
CA LEU A 95 -0.77 0.71 9.11
C LEU A 95 -1.95 1.67 9.09
N LEU A 96 -3.15 1.19 8.78
CA LEU A 96 -4.34 2.04 8.66
C LEU A 96 -4.75 2.66 10.00
N GLU A 97 -4.69 1.91 11.09
CA GLU A 97 -5.02 2.42 12.42
C GLU A 97 -4.05 3.54 12.83
N SER A 98 -2.74 3.33 12.66
CA SER A 98 -1.72 4.31 13.01
C SER A 98 -1.80 5.55 12.12
N LEU A 99 -2.05 5.37 10.82
CA LEU A 99 -2.19 6.46 9.88
C LEU A 99 -3.45 7.29 10.15
N LYS A 100 -4.61 6.65 10.36
CA LYS A 100 -5.86 7.37 10.71
C LYS A 100 -5.73 8.14 12.02
N TRP A 101 -5.06 7.56 13.02
CA TRP A 101 -4.76 8.27 14.26
C TRP A 101 -3.88 9.49 13.99
N LEU A 102 -2.76 9.34 13.31
CA LEU A 102 -1.87 10.45 12.97
C LEU A 102 -2.60 11.58 12.20
N LEU A 103 -3.42 11.21 11.21
CA LEU A 103 -4.23 12.15 10.44
C LEU A 103 -5.24 12.93 11.29
N ARG A 104 -5.80 12.30 12.34
CA ARG A 104 -6.67 12.97 13.31
C ARG A 104 -5.88 14.00 14.12
N GLU A 105 -4.71 13.62 14.62
CA GLU A 105 -3.84 14.53 15.40
C GLU A 105 -3.41 15.75 14.58
N TYR A 106 -3.04 15.55 13.30
CA TYR A 106 -2.73 16.68 12.41
C TYR A 106 -3.91 17.62 12.18
N SER A 107 -5.12 17.06 12.04
CA SER A 107 -6.35 17.85 11.87
C SER A 107 -6.69 18.65 13.13
N ALA A 108 -6.43 18.11 14.32
CA ALA A 108 -6.76 18.75 15.59
C ALA A 108 -6.05 20.11 15.79
N VAL A 109 -4.82 20.24 15.28
CA VAL A 109 -4.00 21.47 15.43
C VAL A 109 -3.71 22.16 14.09
N SER A 110 -4.39 21.77 13.02
CA SER A 110 -4.16 22.29 11.65
C SER A 110 -2.69 22.30 11.22
N HIS A 111 -1.93 21.28 11.65
CA HIS A 111 -0.48 21.20 11.44
C HIS A 111 -0.11 21.22 9.95
N VAL A 112 0.93 21.95 9.53
CA VAL A 112 1.38 21.95 8.13
C VAL A 112 2.84 21.52 8.09
N SER A 113 3.12 20.45 7.35
CA SER A 113 4.47 19.95 7.12
C SER A 113 4.53 19.08 5.87
N GLU A 114 5.73 18.87 5.34
CA GLU A 114 5.97 17.92 4.24
C GLU A 114 5.64 16.49 4.67
N THR A 115 5.94 16.12 5.92
CA THR A 115 5.55 14.81 6.45
C THR A 115 4.02 14.66 6.47
N ARG A 116 3.26 15.67 6.89
CA ARG A 116 1.80 15.57 6.82
C ARG A 116 1.32 15.38 5.39
N LEU A 117 1.90 16.09 4.42
CA LEU A 117 1.58 15.89 3.00
C LEU A 117 1.86 14.45 2.56
N GLU A 118 3.00 13.89 2.94
CA GLU A 118 3.35 12.48 2.69
C GLU A 118 2.27 11.54 3.24
N MET A 119 1.83 11.74 4.49
CA MET A 119 0.84 10.91 5.17
C MET A 119 -0.56 11.02 4.55
N GLU A 120 -1.02 12.23 4.20
CA GLU A 120 -2.31 12.43 3.51
C GLU A 120 -2.29 11.75 2.13
N CYS A 121 -1.19 11.86 1.38
CA CYS A 121 -1.02 11.17 0.10
C CYS A 121 -0.97 9.64 0.27
N LEU A 122 -0.31 9.16 1.33
CA LEU A 122 -0.25 7.73 1.65
C LEU A 122 -1.64 7.17 1.95
N TYR A 123 -2.45 7.92 2.68
CA TYR A 123 -3.84 7.56 2.98
C TYR A 123 -4.71 7.50 1.72
N LEU A 124 -4.57 8.47 0.80
CA LEU A 124 -5.26 8.44 -0.49
C LEU A 124 -4.88 7.21 -1.32
N VAL A 125 -3.59 6.88 -1.40
CA VAL A 125 -3.12 5.72 -2.17
C VAL A 125 -3.55 4.39 -1.54
N LEU A 126 -3.57 4.30 -0.21
CA LEU A 126 -4.08 3.12 0.51
C LEU A 126 -5.58 2.88 0.28
N ASN A 127 -6.35 3.95 0.07
CA ASN A 127 -7.79 3.91 -0.12
C ASN A 127 -8.14 4.43 -1.53
N LEU A 128 -7.39 3.97 -2.54
CA LEU A 128 -7.53 4.50 -3.89
C LEU A 128 -8.95 4.31 -4.42
N GLY A 129 -9.54 5.38 -4.96
CA GLY A 129 -10.93 5.37 -5.47
C GLY A 129 -12.01 5.39 -4.39
N ASP A 130 -11.66 5.36 -3.10
CA ASP A 130 -12.64 5.51 -2.03
C ASP A 130 -13.13 6.96 -1.95
N PRO A 131 -14.45 7.21 -2.05
CA PRO A 131 -15.01 8.56 -2.02
C PRO A 131 -14.73 9.31 -0.71
N GLN A 132 -14.64 8.61 0.43
CA GLN A 132 -14.39 9.25 1.73
C GLN A 132 -12.94 9.72 1.85
N ALA A 133 -11.99 8.89 1.39
CA ALA A 133 -10.59 9.28 1.32
C ALA A 133 -10.38 10.47 0.39
N LEU A 134 -11.00 10.46 -0.79
CA LEU A 134 -10.94 11.57 -1.73
C LEU A 134 -11.58 12.84 -1.15
N MET A 135 -12.75 12.73 -0.52
CA MET A 135 -13.40 13.89 0.09
C MET A 135 -12.55 14.51 1.21
N ARG A 136 -11.90 13.67 2.04
CA ARG A 136 -10.96 14.15 3.07
C ARG A 136 -9.87 15.02 2.46
N SER A 137 -9.26 14.62 1.34
CA SER A 137 -8.16 15.39 0.76
C SER A 137 -8.64 16.73 0.20
N LEU A 138 -9.85 16.76 -0.39
CA LEU A 138 -10.43 17.95 -0.99
C LEU A 138 -10.74 19.05 0.04
N VAL A 139 -11.04 18.68 1.29
CA VAL A 139 -11.31 19.65 2.38
C VAL A 139 -10.06 20.16 3.10
N LEU A 140 -8.86 19.67 2.74
CA LEU A 140 -7.60 20.14 3.33
C LEU A 140 -7.34 21.62 3.03
N SER A 141 -6.67 22.30 3.96
CA SER A 141 -6.35 23.73 3.83
C SER A 141 -5.42 24.01 2.64
N LYS A 142 -5.53 25.20 2.04
CA LYS A 142 -4.70 25.59 0.88
C LYS A 142 -3.19 25.45 1.12
N GLN A 143 -2.74 25.58 2.37
CA GLN A 143 -1.32 25.52 2.75
C GLN A 143 -0.69 24.14 2.49
N ILE A 144 -1.45 23.05 2.67
CA ILE A 144 -0.95 21.69 2.43
C ILE A 144 -1.22 21.19 1.00
N ARG A 145 -2.02 21.90 0.20
CA ARG A 145 -2.41 21.47 -1.14
C ARG A 145 -1.28 21.67 -2.16
N GLN A 146 -0.29 20.80 -2.08
CA GLN A 146 0.88 20.75 -2.95
C GLN A 146 0.64 19.89 -4.21
N PRO A 147 1.49 19.98 -5.25
CA PRO A 147 1.33 19.21 -6.50
C PRO A 147 1.21 17.70 -6.30
N LEU A 148 1.91 17.14 -5.31
CA LEU A 148 1.85 15.71 -4.99
C LEU A 148 0.44 15.29 -4.53
N LEU A 149 -0.23 16.09 -3.71
CA LEU A 149 -1.59 15.79 -3.25
C LEU A 149 -2.55 15.79 -4.43
N GLN A 150 -2.48 16.82 -5.28
CA GLN A 150 -3.31 16.92 -6.47
C GLN A 150 -3.07 15.77 -7.44
N HIS A 151 -1.83 15.27 -7.51
CA HIS A 151 -1.50 14.09 -8.29
C HIS A 151 -2.16 12.82 -7.73
N CYS A 152 -2.09 12.61 -6.41
CA CYS A 152 -2.78 11.50 -5.75
C CYS A 152 -4.31 11.59 -5.88
N GLU A 153 -4.89 12.81 -5.82
CA GLU A 153 -6.31 13.05 -6.05
C GLU A 153 -6.72 12.67 -7.48
N ARG A 154 -5.94 13.08 -8.49
CA ARG A 154 -6.18 12.69 -9.89
C ARG A 154 -6.05 11.19 -10.11
N LEU A 155 -5.09 10.55 -9.43
CA LEU A 155 -4.90 9.11 -9.48
C LEU A 155 -6.11 8.38 -8.88
N SER A 156 -6.59 8.83 -7.70
CA SER A 156 -7.79 8.30 -7.04
C SER A 156 -9.03 8.49 -7.90
N LEU A 157 -9.22 9.67 -8.49
CA LEU A 157 -10.34 9.95 -9.38
C LEU A 157 -10.28 9.10 -10.66
N ALA A 158 -9.09 8.90 -11.23
CA ALA A 158 -8.93 8.02 -12.39
C ALA A 158 -9.34 6.59 -12.07
N TRP A 159 -9.01 6.09 -10.88
CA TRP A 159 -9.44 4.79 -10.44
C TRP A 159 -10.94 4.71 -10.14
N PHE A 160 -11.52 5.73 -9.50
CA PHE A 160 -12.96 5.83 -9.26
C PHE A 160 -13.78 5.84 -10.58
N LEU A 161 -13.21 6.37 -11.66
CA LEU A 161 -13.80 6.40 -13.00
C LEU A 161 -13.36 5.20 -13.86
N ASP A 162 -12.84 4.14 -13.26
CA ASP A 162 -12.43 2.90 -13.92
C ASP A 162 -11.34 3.07 -15.01
N ASN A 163 -10.61 4.19 -15.00
CA ASN A 163 -9.56 4.48 -15.95
C ASN A 163 -8.23 3.87 -15.51
N TYR A 164 -8.15 2.53 -15.52
CA TYR A 164 -6.97 1.79 -15.10
C TYR A 164 -5.72 2.12 -15.92
N VAL A 165 -5.86 2.45 -17.21
CA VAL A 165 -4.73 2.83 -18.08
C VAL A 165 -4.07 4.11 -17.56
N ARG A 166 -4.87 5.11 -17.17
CA ARG A 166 -4.35 6.33 -16.55
C ARG A 166 -3.73 6.03 -15.20
N VAL A 167 -4.34 5.17 -14.39
CA VAL A 167 -3.78 4.75 -13.09
C VAL A 167 -2.38 4.17 -13.25
N LEU A 168 -2.20 3.20 -14.15
CA LEU A 168 -0.91 2.53 -14.38
C LEU A 168 0.16 3.46 -14.99
N LYS A 169 -0.25 4.52 -15.70
CA LYS A 169 0.68 5.55 -16.19
C LYS A 169 1.09 6.55 -15.12
N GLU A 170 0.13 7.02 -14.33
CA GLU A 170 0.36 8.08 -13.34
C GLU A 170 1.01 7.55 -12.05
N VAL A 171 0.83 6.26 -11.72
CA VAL A 171 1.45 5.64 -10.54
C VAL A 171 2.99 5.65 -10.62
N LEU A 172 3.57 5.56 -11.82
CA LEU A 172 5.02 5.58 -12.02
C LEU A 172 5.68 6.90 -11.62
N LYS A 173 4.88 7.96 -11.42
CA LYS A 173 5.35 9.29 -10.97
C LYS A 173 5.25 9.47 -9.45
N LEU A 174 4.76 8.46 -8.72
CA LEU A 174 4.65 8.54 -7.26
C LEU A 174 6.02 8.44 -6.58
N PRO A 175 6.19 9.08 -5.41
CA PRO A 175 7.33 8.82 -4.55
C PRO A 175 7.40 7.35 -4.14
N LEU A 176 8.60 6.88 -3.80
CA LEU A 176 8.90 5.47 -3.58
C LEU A 176 7.96 4.78 -2.58
N LEU A 177 7.68 5.42 -1.43
CA LEU A 177 6.83 4.84 -0.39
C LEU A 177 5.38 4.67 -0.87
N HIS A 178 4.83 5.68 -1.54
CA HIS A 178 3.48 5.64 -2.11
C HIS A 178 3.38 4.60 -3.23
N PHE A 179 4.39 4.52 -4.09
CA PHE A 179 4.48 3.53 -5.15
C PHE A 179 4.53 2.09 -4.57
N ALA A 180 5.38 1.87 -3.57
CA ALA A 180 5.51 0.59 -2.89
C ALA A 180 4.17 0.13 -2.30
N VAL A 181 3.47 1.02 -1.60
CA VAL A 181 2.14 0.75 -1.04
C VAL A 181 1.10 0.48 -2.12
N PHE A 182 1.11 1.24 -3.22
CA PHE A 182 0.24 0.96 -4.36
C PHE A 182 0.49 -0.44 -4.93
N CYS A 183 1.75 -0.83 -5.13
CA CYS A 183 2.11 -2.15 -5.66
C CYS A 183 1.60 -3.29 -4.78
N VAL A 184 1.64 -3.13 -3.46
CA VAL A 184 1.16 -4.16 -2.51
C VAL A 184 -0.36 -4.26 -2.51
N TYR A 185 -1.06 -3.13 -2.37
CA TYR A 185 -2.48 -3.14 -2.03
C TYR A 185 -3.43 -2.87 -3.21
N GLN A 186 -3.00 -2.10 -4.21
CA GLN A 186 -3.88 -1.63 -5.29
C GLN A 186 -3.58 -2.31 -6.63
N LEU A 187 -2.30 -2.51 -6.97
CA LEU A 187 -1.90 -3.07 -8.27
C LEU A 187 -2.55 -4.43 -8.58
N PRO A 188 -2.70 -5.39 -7.64
CA PRO A 188 -3.41 -6.65 -7.94
C PRO A 188 -4.86 -6.43 -8.36
N ASN A 189 -5.57 -5.48 -7.72
CA ASN A 189 -6.96 -5.15 -8.04
C ASN A 189 -7.05 -4.45 -9.40
N VAL A 190 -6.16 -3.50 -9.67
CA VAL A 190 -6.05 -2.80 -10.96
C VAL A 190 -5.77 -3.79 -12.09
N ARG A 191 -4.85 -4.74 -11.90
CA ARG A 191 -4.54 -5.78 -12.89
C ARG A 191 -5.73 -6.69 -13.18
N ARG A 192 -6.45 -7.14 -12.15
CA ARG A 192 -7.65 -7.99 -12.32
C ARG A 192 -8.78 -7.27 -13.04
N PHE A 193 -9.03 -6.01 -12.66
CA PHE A 193 -9.99 -5.17 -13.34
C PHE A 193 -9.62 -4.99 -14.82
N ALA A 194 -8.37 -4.63 -15.09
CA ALA A 194 -7.86 -4.46 -16.44
C ALA A 194 -8.02 -5.74 -17.28
N LEU A 195 -7.62 -6.91 -16.75
CA LEU A 195 -7.78 -8.18 -17.45
C LEU A 195 -9.25 -8.52 -17.74
N THR A 196 -10.17 -8.17 -16.85
CA THR A 196 -11.62 -8.36 -17.07
C THR A 196 -12.13 -7.47 -18.20
N VAL A 197 -11.72 -6.20 -18.22
CA VAL A 197 -12.05 -5.25 -19.30
C VAL A 197 -11.47 -5.74 -20.62
N LEU A 198 -10.19 -6.16 -20.64
CA LEU A 198 -9.51 -6.66 -21.84
C LEU A 198 -10.16 -7.96 -22.35
N ASN A 199 -10.55 -8.87 -21.45
CA ASN A 199 -11.22 -10.11 -21.80
C ASN A 199 -12.54 -9.87 -22.55
N THR A 200 -13.25 -8.80 -22.19
CA THR A 200 -14.48 -8.40 -22.89
C THR A 200 -14.17 -7.66 -24.18
N ALA A 201 -13.28 -6.66 -24.14
CA ALA A 201 -13.00 -5.76 -25.25
C ALA A 201 -12.26 -6.43 -26.43
N TYR A 202 -11.34 -7.34 -26.12
CA TYR A 202 -10.54 -8.07 -27.11
C TYR A 202 -11.03 -9.50 -27.36
N SER A 203 -12.25 -9.83 -26.92
CA SER A 203 -12.86 -11.14 -27.14
C SER A 203 -12.94 -11.47 -28.64
N SER A 204 -12.15 -12.44 -29.09
CA SER A 204 -12.10 -12.85 -30.50
C SER A 204 -11.81 -14.33 -30.63
N LYS A 205 -12.39 -15.00 -31.63
CA LYS A 205 -12.09 -16.41 -31.89
C LYS A 205 -10.70 -16.59 -32.53
N ASN A 206 -10.23 -15.60 -33.28
CA ASN A 206 -9.06 -15.73 -34.16
C ASN A 206 -7.86 -14.90 -33.72
N LEU A 207 -8.09 -13.84 -32.92
CA LEU A 207 -7.03 -12.91 -32.53
C LEU A 207 -6.49 -13.24 -31.15
N THR A 208 -5.19 -13.03 -30.98
CA THR A 208 -4.48 -13.17 -29.73
C THR A 208 -3.71 -11.90 -29.42
N VAL A 209 -3.56 -11.57 -28.15
CA VAL A 209 -2.77 -10.42 -27.68
C VAL A 209 -1.42 -10.92 -27.18
N PRO A 210 -0.28 -10.40 -27.68
CA PRO A 210 1.03 -10.81 -27.18
C PRO A 210 1.15 -10.59 -25.67
N LEU A 211 1.67 -11.59 -24.97
CA LEU A 211 1.82 -11.55 -23.52
C LEU A 211 2.83 -10.48 -23.08
N SER A 212 3.81 -10.17 -23.92
CA SER A 212 4.75 -9.05 -23.75
C SER A 212 4.05 -7.69 -23.64
N VAL A 213 3.00 -7.46 -24.44
CA VAL A 213 2.19 -6.23 -24.40
C VAL A 213 1.45 -6.13 -23.07
N LEU A 214 0.82 -7.23 -22.62
CA LEU A 214 0.14 -7.26 -21.31
C LEU A 214 1.13 -7.08 -20.16
N THR A 215 2.31 -7.68 -20.25
CA THR A 215 3.36 -7.58 -19.24
C THR A 215 3.76 -6.12 -19.04
N LEU A 216 4.04 -5.41 -20.12
CA LEU A 216 4.38 -4.00 -20.09
C LEU A 216 3.22 -3.11 -19.64
N GLN A 217 2.03 -3.29 -20.24
CA GLN A 217 0.87 -2.44 -19.98
C GLN A 217 0.34 -2.56 -18.55
N LEU A 218 0.43 -3.75 -17.95
CA LEU A 218 -0.10 -4.05 -16.61
C LEU A 218 0.99 -4.13 -15.53
N LEU A 219 2.20 -3.65 -15.88
CA LEU A 219 3.35 -3.53 -14.98
C LEU A 219 3.76 -4.86 -14.33
N TYR A 220 3.62 -5.99 -15.02
CA TYR A 220 4.15 -7.27 -14.54
C TYR A 220 5.68 -7.29 -14.62
N ASN A 221 6.33 -8.01 -13.71
CA ASN A 221 7.80 -8.10 -13.71
C ASN A 221 8.31 -9.07 -14.76
N SER A 222 7.46 -10.00 -15.20
CA SER A 222 7.80 -11.00 -16.20
C SER A 222 6.55 -11.53 -16.89
N GLU A 223 6.74 -12.07 -18.10
CA GLU A 223 5.70 -12.82 -18.79
C GLU A 223 5.25 -14.06 -18.00
N ALA A 224 6.11 -14.65 -17.18
CA ALA A 224 5.74 -15.77 -16.32
C ALA A 224 4.69 -15.37 -15.28
N GLU A 225 4.85 -14.20 -14.65
CA GLU A 225 3.88 -13.64 -13.71
C GLU A 225 2.55 -13.32 -14.40
N ALA A 226 2.61 -12.65 -15.57
CA ALA A 226 1.44 -12.33 -16.36
C ALA A 226 0.67 -13.59 -16.80
N SER A 227 1.40 -14.62 -17.26
CA SER A 227 0.83 -15.92 -17.64
C SER A 227 0.14 -16.60 -16.47
N ALA A 228 0.79 -16.61 -15.30
CA ALA A 228 0.24 -17.23 -14.10
C ALA A 228 -1.07 -16.55 -13.67
N GLU A 229 -1.13 -15.22 -13.68
CA GLU A 229 -2.36 -14.50 -13.32
C GLU A 229 -3.48 -14.69 -14.35
N CYS A 230 -3.16 -14.70 -15.66
CA CYS A 230 -4.13 -15.02 -16.70
C CYS A 230 -4.74 -16.42 -16.51
N LYS A 231 -3.90 -17.42 -16.24
CA LYS A 231 -4.35 -18.81 -15.99
C LYS A 231 -5.24 -18.91 -14.76
N LYS A 232 -4.93 -18.21 -13.67
CA LYS A 232 -5.79 -18.15 -12.46
C LYS A 232 -7.17 -17.58 -12.76
N LEU A 233 -7.24 -16.58 -13.64
CA LEU A 233 -8.51 -15.97 -14.07
C LEU A 233 -9.23 -16.75 -15.17
N GLY A 234 -8.74 -17.95 -15.54
CA GLY A 234 -9.35 -18.78 -16.58
C GLY A 234 -9.14 -18.27 -18.01
N ILE A 235 -8.22 -17.32 -18.21
CA ILE A 235 -7.90 -16.77 -19.52
C ILE A 235 -6.85 -17.67 -20.20
N GLN A 236 -7.14 -18.11 -21.43
CA GLN A 236 -6.29 -19.05 -22.15
C GLN A 236 -4.98 -18.39 -22.60
N VAL A 237 -3.86 -18.98 -22.22
CA VAL A 237 -2.52 -18.60 -22.71
C VAL A 237 -2.12 -19.61 -23.78
N VAL A 238 -1.72 -19.11 -24.95
CA VAL A 238 -1.30 -19.90 -26.10
C VAL A 238 0.22 -19.76 -26.26
N ASP A 239 0.90 -20.89 -26.30
CA ASP A 239 2.34 -20.97 -26.56
C ASP A 239 2.55 -21.24 -28.07
N GLY A 240 2.79 -20.18 -28.85
CA GLY A 240 3.20 -20.23 -30.26
C GLY A 240 4.60 -19.62 -30.46
N ASP A 241 4.89 -19.05 -31.63
CA ASP A 241 6.17 -18.31 -31.88
C ASP A 241 6.39 -17.18 -30.88
N VAL A 242 5.29 -16.56 -30.43
CA VAL A 242 5.25 -15.61 -29.32
C VAL A 242 4.18 -16.06 -28.35
N LYS A 243 4.47 -16.02 -27.05
CA LYS A 243 3.45 -16.27 -26.01
C LYS A 243 2.36 -15.22 -26.11
N ALA A 244 1.12 -15.67 -26.22
CA ALA A 244 -0.01 -14.79 -26.40
C ALA A 244 -1.21 -15.22 -25.54
N VAL A 245 -2.14 -14.31 -25.37
CA VAL A 245 -3.37 -14.52 -24.60
C VAL A 245 -4.55 -14.49 -25.56
N HIS A 246 -5.41 -15.48 -25.44
CA HIS A 246 -6.69 -15.55 -26.14
C HIS A 246 -7.79 -15.08 -25.19
N PHE A 247 -8.42 -13.95 -25.54
CA PHE A 247 -9.50 -13.39 -24.76
C PHE A 247 -10.84 -13.91 -25.27
N ASN A 248 -11.70 -14.29 -24.34
CA ASN A 248 -13.05 -14.76 -24.63
C ASN A 248 -14.03 -14.27 -23.58
N LYS A 249 -15.03 -13.49 -23.99
CA LYS A 249 -16.06 -12.96 -23.08
C LYS A 249 -16.86 -14.05 -22.36
N THR A 250 -16.88 -15.30 -22.85
CA THR A 250 -17.59 -16.41 -22.21
C THR A 250 -16.76 -17.13 -21.15
N THR A 251 -15.43 -16.98 -21.14
CA THR A 251 -14.62 -17.46 -20.01
C THR A 251 -14.83 -16.48 -18.86
N ALA A 252 -15.45 -16.97 -17.79
CA ALA A 252 -15.63 -16.19 -16.58
C ALA A 252 -14.25 -15.91 -15.98
N CYS A 253 -13.94 -14.63 -15.72
CA CYS A 253 -12.88 -14.26 -14.78
C CYS A 253 -13.33 -14.68 -13.39
N HIS A 254 -13.16 -15.97 -13.03
CA HIS A 254 -13.57 -16.49 -11.73
C HIS A 254 -12.83 -15.72 -10.64
N CYS A 255 -13.62 -15.08 -9.78
CA CYS A 255 -13.15 -14.24 -8.69
C CYS A 255 -13.14 -15.08 -7.42
N ASP A 256 -12.17 -16.01 -7.31
CA ASP A 256 -11.98 -16.71 -6.04
C ASP A 256 -11.22 -15.81 -5.06
N SER A 257 -11.74 -15.79 -3.84
CA SER A 257 -11.42 -14.89 -2.74
C SER A 257 -9.92 -14.76 -2.44
N LEU A 258 -9.47 -13.50 -2.36
CA LEU A 258 -8.34 -12.98 -1.56
C LEU A 258 -7.24 -13.98 -1.15
N SER A 259 -6.65 -14.70 -2.10
CA SER A 259 -5.32 -15.28 -1.88
C SER A 259 -4.30 -14.22 -2.31
N HIS A 260 -3.62 -13.61 -1.35
CA HIS A 260 -2.45 -12.79 -1.59
C HIS A 260 -1.41 -13.63 -2.32
N THR A 261 -1.39 -13.53 -3.65
CA THR A 261 -0.30 -14.09 -4.43
C THR A 261 0.88 -13.14 -4.31
N PRO A 262 2.08 -13.64 -3.99
CA PRO A 262 3.27 -12.81 -3.88
C PRO A 262 3.49 -12.07 -5.20
N VAL A 263 3.28 -10.76 -5.19
CA VAL A 263 3.69 -9.91 -6.30
C VAL A 263 5.19 -9.78 -6.16
N GLY A 264 5.95 -10.27 -7.15
CA GLY A 264 7.35 -9.88 -7.26
C GLY A 264 7.40 -8.37 -7.30
N PHE A 265 8.20 -7.72 -6.48
CA PHE A 265 8.25 -6.27 -6.54
C PHE A 265 9.15 -5.84 -7.70
N LEU A 266 8.73 -4.78 -8.40
CA LEU A 266 9.57 -4.09 -9.38
C LEU A 266 10.87 -3.71 -8.66
N ARG A 267 11.99 -4.28 -9.11
CA ARG A 267 13.31 -3.82 -8.72
C ARG A 267 13.48 -2.44 -9.35
N VAL A 268 13.41 -1.40 -8.52
CA VAL A 268 13.79 -0.03 -8.89
C VAL A 268 15.30 0.02 -9.06
#